data_AF-A0A549THL8-F1
#
_entry.id   AF-A0A549THL8-F1
#
_cell.length_a   1.000
_cell.length_b   1.000
_cell.length_c   1.000
_cell.angle_alpha   90.00
_cell.angle_beta   90.00
_cell.angle_gamma   90.00
#
_symmetry.space_group_name_H-M   'P 1'
#
loop_
_entity.id
_entity.type
_entity.pdbx_description
1 polymer ?
#
loop_
_entity_poly.entity_id
_entity_poly.type
_entity_poly.pdbx_seq_one_letter_code
_entity_poly.pdbx_strand_id
1 'polypeptide(L)' 'TIALHGVRHDGFLTVPDAPGLGCDIDEEFVARFPSEGNLSVPVQESANSYNPGTYGERLYVQTRLQRRTYFSA' A
#
# COMPACT_ATOMS: atom_id res chain seq x y z
N THR A 1 3.19 -12.42 9.52
CA THR A 1 2.12 -11.40 9.53
C THR A 1 2.49 -10.36 10.56
N ILE A 2 1.75 -9.25 10.72
CA ILE A 2 2.02 -8.25 11.78
C ILE A 2 0.95 -8.40 12.87
N ALA A 3 1.38 -8.59 14.12
CA ALA A 3 0.52 -8.60 15.29
C ALA A 3 0.51 -7.20 15.93
N LEU A 4 -0.63 -6.53 15.89
CA LEU A 4 -0.80 -5.19 16.49
C LEU A 4 -1.01 -5.31 17.99
N HIS A 5 -0.36 -4.46 18.78
CA HIS A 5 -0.61 -4.36 20.23
C HIS A 5 -1.88 -3.55 20.53
N GLY A 6 -2.32 -2.70 19.59
CA GLY A 6 -3.56 -1.94 19.69
C GLY A 6 -4.80 -2.81 19.48
N VAL A 7 -5.86 -2.54 20.23
CA VAL A 7 -7.15 -3.23 20.15
C VAL A 7 -8.19 -2.32 19.51
N ARG A 8 -9.08 -2.89 18.69
CA ARG A 8 -10.22 -2.16 18.15
C ARG A 8 -11.33 -2.08 19.20
N HIS A 9 -11.78 -0.88 19.52
CA HIS A 9 -12.85 -0.61 20.48
C HIS A 9 -13.76 0.50 19.95
N ASP A 10 -15.06 0.25 19.81
CA ASP A 10 -16.07 1.22 19.34
C ASP A 10 -15.71 1.94 18.02
N GLY A 11 -15.05 1.22 17.11
CA GLY A 11 -14.62 1.79 15.82
C GLY A 11 -13.31 2.58 15.89
N PHE A 12 -12.71 2.73 17.08
CA PHE A 12 -11.39 3.30 17.30
C PHE A 12 -10.34 2.20 17.44
N LEU A 13 -9.08 2.57 17.20
CA LEU A 13 -7.91 1.75 17.53
C LEU A 13 -7.20 2.41 18.71
N THR A 14 -6.92 1.63 19.76
CA THR A 14 -6.16 2.15 20.89
C THR A 14 -4.71 2.39 20.48
N VAL A 15 -4.13 3.51 20.92
CA VAL A 15 -2.70 3.79 20.72
C VAL A 15 -1.90 2.90 21.65
N PRO A 16 -0.97 2.08 21.15
CA PRO A 16 -0.07 1.28 21.99
C PRO A 16 0.80 2.17 22.89
N ASP A 17 1.04 1.73 24.12
CA ASP A 17 1.83 2.44 25.13
C ASP A 17 3.30 1.96 25.20
N ALA A 18 3.62 0.85 24.52
CA ALA A 18 4.98 0.35 24.37
C ALA A 18 5.79 1.20 23.34
N PRO A 19 7.12 1.29 23.49
CA PRO A 19 7.99 1.97 22.53
C PRO A 19 7.92 1.39 21.11
N GLY A 20 8.26 2.23 20.13
CA GLY A 20 8.36 1.81 18.72
C GLY A 20 7.02 1.90 17.99
N LEU A 21 6.76 0.97 17.08
CA LEU A 21 5.55 0.96 16.24
C LEU A 21 4.33 0.31 16.93
N GLY A 22 4.50 -0.31 18.10
CA GLY A 22 3.41 -0.98 18.81
C GLY A 22 2.89 -2.22 18.10
N CYS A 23 3.79 -2.99 17.49
CA CYS A 23 3.48 -4.25 16.84
C CYS A 23 4.69 -5.19 16.82
N ASP A 24 4.42 -6.49 16.69
CA ASP A 24 5.43 -7.53 16.49
C ASP A 24 5.27 -8.17 15.11
N ILE A 25 6.40 -8.59 14.52
CA ILE A 25 6.41 -9.37 13.29
C ILE A 25 6.34 -10.84 13.67
N ASP A 26 5.33 -11.54 13.17
CA ASP A 26 5.31 -13.00 13.15
C ASP A 26 6.22 -13.48 12.00
N GLU A 27 7.48 -13.73 12.36
CA GLU A 27 8.55 -14.12 11.44
C GLU A 27 8.32 -15.50 10.82
N GLU A 28 7.79 -16.46 11.57
CA GLU A 28 7.50 -17.80 11.06
C GLU A 28 6.44 -17.73 9.95
N PHE A 29 5.37 -16.94 10.17
CA PHE A 29 4.38 -16.71 9.14
C PHE A 29 4.99 -16.03 7.92
N VAL A 30 5.84 -15.01 8.09
CA VAL A 30 6.47 -14.31 6.96
C VAL A 30 7.35 -15.26 6.16
N ALA A 31 8.12 -16.12 6.83
CA ALA A 31 8.95 -17.13 6.16
C ALA A 31 8.10 -18.17 5.41
N ARG A 32 6.97 -18.58 5.99
CA ARG A 32 6.05 -19.54 5.36
C ARG A 32 5.27 -18.94 4.19
N PHE A 33 4.94 -17.65 4.27
CA PHE A 33 4.15 -16.91 3.28
C PHE A 33 4.85 -15.61 2.91
N PRO A 34 5.97 -15.68 2.17
CA PRO A 34 6.70 -14.49 1.77
C PRO A 34 5.82 -13.59 0.89
N SER A 35 5.90 -12.28 1.10
CA SER A 35 5.19 -11.34 0.24
C SER A 35 5.85 -11.30 -1.13
N GLU A 36 5.10 -11.67 -2.17
CA GLU A 36 5.52 -11.56 -3.58
C GLU A 36 5.13 -10.20 -4.20
N GLY A 37 4.55 -9.30 -3.39
CA GLY A 37 4.03 -8.00 -3.80
C GLY A 37 2.49 -7.95 -3.78
N ASN A 38 1.94 -6.85 -3.28
CA ASN A 38 0.50 -6.56 -3.22
C ASN A 38 -0.13 -5.92 -4.49
N LEU A 39 0.58 -5.81 -5.61
CA LEU A 39 0.18 -5.12 -6.85
C LEU A 39 0.82 -5.81 -8.06
N SER A 40 0.23 -5.58 -9.24
CA SER A 40 0.73 -6.12 -10.51
C SER A 40 2.12 -5.59 -10.86
N VAL A 41 2.94 -6.45 -11.48
CA VAL A 41 4.27 -6.10 -12.00
C VAL A 41 4.17 -4.88 -12.94
N PRO A 42 5.03 -3.86 -12.77
CA PRO A 42 5.05 -2.72 -13.67
C PRO A 42 5.27 -3.16 -15.12
N VAL A 43 4.43 -2.68 -16.03
CA VAL A 43 4.59 -2.92 -17.47
C VAL A 43 5.80 -2.17 -18.03
N GLN A 44 6.24 -2.56 -19.23
CA GLN A 44 7.29 -1.85 -19.97
C GLN A 44 6.89 -0.39 -20.21
N GLU A 45 7.88 0.51 -20.31
CA GLU A 45 7.67 1.93 -20.60
C GLU A 45 6.87 2.16 -21.89
N SER A 46 7.13 1.31 -22.89
CA SER A 46 6.45 1.28 -24.19
C SER A 46 4.95 0.96 -24.12
N ALA A 47 4.45 0.46 -22.98
CA ALA A 47 3.04 0.10 -22.81
C ALA A 47 2.11 1.30 -22.62
N ASN A 48 2.63 2.54 -22.66
CA ASN A 48 1.86 3.80 -22.56
C ASN A 48 0.92 3.87 -21.35
N SER A 49 1.23 3.12 -20.29
CA SER A 49 0.42 3.02 -19.07
C SER A 49 0.63 4.18 -18.09
N TYR A 50 1.61 5.05 -18.37
CA TYR A 50 1.93 6.26 -17.59
C TYR A 50 1.73 7.53 -18.43
N ASN A 51 1.68 8.69 -17.80
CA ASN A 51 1.75 9.95 -18.54
C ASN A 51 3.16 10.13 -19.13
N PRO A 52 3.31 10.83 -20.27
CA PRO A 52 4.62 11.07 -20.85
C PRO A 52 5.61 11.67 -19.83
N GLY A 53 6.78 11.04 -19.69
CA GLY A 53 7.83 11.48 -18.77
C GLY A 53 7.70 10.99 -17.31
N THR A 54 6.59 10.35 -16.92
CA THR A 54 6.37 9.94 -15.52
C THR A 54 6.69 8.47 -15.23
N TYR A 55 7.24 7.74 -16.20
CA TYR A 55 7.54 6.31 -16.05
C TYR A 55 8.60 6.05 -14.97
N GLY A 56 9.65 6.88 -14.89
CA GLY A 56 10.75 6.74 -13.92
C GLY A 56 10.39 7.13 -12.49
N GLU A 57 9.33 7.92 -12.31
CA GLU A 57 8.83 8.38 -11.00
C GLU A 57 7.75 7.46 -10.42
N ARG A 58 7.51 6.31 -11.06
CA ARG A 58 6.47 5.37 -10.60
C ARG A 58 6.78 4.90 -9.18
N LEU A 59 5.96 5.35 -8.22
CA LEU A 59 5.75 4.57 -7.01
C LEU A 59 5.09 3.25 -7.43
N TYR A 60 5.18 2.25 -6.56
CA TYR A 60 4.52 0.96 -6.71
C TYR A 60 3.04 1.05 -7.17
N VAL A 61 2.37 2.19 -6.94
CA VAL A 61 1.05 2.54 -7.50
C VAL A 61 1.14 3.67 -8.53
N GLN A 62 0.56 3.47 -9.72
CA GLN A 62 -0.30 4.49 -10.35
C GLN A 62 -1.58 3.83 -10.86
N THR A 63 -2.57 3.70 -9.98
CA THR A 63 -3.96 3.46 -10.39
C THR A 63 -4.41 4.72 -11.12
N ARG A 64 -4.43 4.71 -12.46
CA ARG A 64 -4.99 5.84 -13.22
C ARG A 64 -6.41 6.12 -12.70
N LEU A 65 -6.58 7.20 -11.96
CA LEU A 65 -7.87 7.87 -11.88
C LEU A 65 -7.79 9.03 -12.87
N GLN A 66 -8.37 8.84 -14.05
CA GLN A 66 -8.77 9.99 -14.84
C GLN A 66 -9.78 10.75 -13.96
N ARG A 67 -9.41 11.96 -13.51
CA ARG A 67 -10.40 12.86 -12.91
C ARG A 67 -11.46 13.10 -13.97
N ARG A 68 -12.61 12.46 -13.83
CA ARG A 68 -13.81 12.84 -14.56
C ARG A 68 -14.09 14.28 -14.18
N THR A 69 -14.10 15.17 -15.18
CA THR A 69 -14.55 16.56 -15.03
C THR A 69 -16.01 16.50 -14.60
N TYR A 70 -16.28 16.58 -13.29
CA TYR A 70 -17.65 16.52 -12.75
C TYR A 70 -18.31 17.89 -12.62
N PHE A 71 -17.74 18.95 -13.19
CA PHE A 71 -18.42 20.23 -13.35
C PHE A 71 -17.99 20.88 -14.66
N SER A 72 -18.82 20.76 -15.69
CA SER A 72 -18.94 21.81 -16.72
C SER A 72 -19.98 22.81 -16.20
N ALA A 73 -19.62 24.09 -16.17
CA ALA A 73 -20.57 25.17 -16.00
C ALA A 73 -21.52 25.26 -17.21
#